data_AF-A0AAD5M6A1-F1
#
_entry.id   AF-A0AAD5M6A1-F1
#
_cell.length_a   1.000
_cell.length_b   1.000
_cell.length_c   1.000
_cell.angle_alpha   90.00
_cell.angle_beta   90.00
_cell.angle_gamma   90.00
#
_symmetry.space_group_name_H-M   'P 1'
#
loop_
_entity.id
_entity.type
_entity.pdbx_description
1 polymer ?
#
loop_
_entity_poly.entity_id
_entity_poly.type
_entity_poly.pdbx_seq_one_letter_code
_entity_poly.pdbx_strand_id
1 'polypeptide(L)'
;MVLLRLALLFALVSFVFTDSTNVGITCALCKAGLASMNAKIQSNPSLMDQMGDTVSQSCDQIPDPKQRKACRATLENHFPLFLQTYNEQWETSVEDLCKSMRYC
;
A
#
# COMPACT_ATOMS: atom_id res chain seq x y z
N MET A 1 23.89 -28.21 28.76
CA MET A 1 24.06 -27.38 27.54
C MET A 1 23.40 -28.00 26.30
N VAL A 2 23.57 -29.30 26.02
CA VAL A 2 23.00 -29.96 24.83
C VAL A 2 21.46 -29.99 24.84
N LEU A 3 20.84 -30.29 25.99
CA LEU A 3 19.37 -30.30 26.17
C LEU A 3 18.73 -28.91 25.94
N LEU A 4 19.41 -27.83 26.34
CA LEU A 4 18.93 -26.46 26.14
C LEU A 4 18.98 -26.07 24.65
N ARG A 5 20.01 -26.51 23.93
CA ARG A 5 20.12 -26.30 22.49
C ARG A 5 19.09 -27.10 21.70
N LEU A 6 18.82 -28.34 22.11
CA LEU A 6 17.75 -29.16 21.56
C LEU A 6 16.37 -28.53 21.80
N ALA A 7 16.10 -28.01 23.00
CA ALA A 7 14.86 -27.31 23.31
C ALA A 7 14.69 -26.03 22.47
N LEU A 8 15.75 -25.25 22.29
CA LEU A 8 15.76 -24.06 21.43
C LEU A 8 15.51 -24.40 19.96
N LEU A 9 16.16 -25.46 19.46
CA LEU A 9 15.95 -25.94 18.10
C LEU A 9 14.52 -26.47 17.91
N PHE A 10 13.98 -27.18 18.90
CA PHE A 10 12.61 -27.70 18.85
C PHE A 10 11.57 -26.58 18.93
N ALA A 11 11.82 -25.51 19.70
CA ALA A 11 10.98 -24.33 19.75
C ALA A 11 11.01 -23.54 18.43
N LEU A 12 12.19 -23.36 17.83
CA LEU A 12 12.34 -22.72 16.52
C LEU A 12 11.67 -23.54 15.41
N VAL A 13 11.82 -24.86 15.44
CA VAL A 13 11.13 -25.79 14.54
C VAL A 13 9.63 -25.66 14.72
N SER A 14 9.12 -25.70 15.94
CA SER A 14 7.68 -25.54 16.22
C SER A 14 7.12 -24.19 15.74
N PHE A 15 7.91 -23.12 15.79
CA PHE A 15 7.53 -21.80 15.27
C PHE A 15 7.48 -21.74 13.73
N VAL A 16 8.26 -22.60 13.05
CA VAL A 16 8.29 -22.69 11.59
C VAL A 16 7.21 -23.63 11.04
N PHE A 17 6.81 -24.65 11.81
CA PHE A 17 5.85 -25.67 11.35
C PHE A 17 4.36 -25.36 11.62
N THR A 18 4.01 -24.19 12.17
CA THR A 18 2.60 -23.79 12.35
C THR A 18 1.90 -23.25 11.10
N ASP A 19 2.52 -23.27 9.92
CA ASP A 19 1.87 -22.76 8.70
C ASP A 19 2.02 -23.73 7.53
N SER A 20 1.26 -24.82 7.59
CA SER A 20 0.96 -25.63 6.42
C SER A 20 -0.51 -25.42 6.04
N THR A 21 -0.78 -24.34 5.28
CA THR A 21 -1.64 -24.34 4.06
C THR A 21 -2.00 -22.92 3.59
N ASN A 22 -1.05 -22.17 3.03
CA ASN A 22 -1.25 -21.25 1.90
C ASN A 22 0.10 -20.62 1.54
N VAL A 23 0.53 -20.69 0.28
CA VAL A 23 1.54 -19.74 -0.25
C VAL A 23 0.80 -18.41 -0.48
N GLY A 24 0.19 -17.88 0.57
CA GLY A 24 -0.64 -16.68 0.57
C GLY A 24 0.20 -15.50 0.99
N ILE A 25 -0.10 -14.33 0.43
CA ILE A 25 0.49 -13.06 0.91
C ILE A 25 0.10 -12.92 2.39
N THR A 26 1.09 -12.94 3.28
CA THR A 26 0.86 -12.77 4.72
C THR A 26 0.54 -11.31 5.05
N CYS A 27 -0.13 -11.06 6.18
CA CYS A 27 -0.41 -9.71 6.66
C CYS A 27 0.85 -8.83 6.72
N ALA A 28 1.96 -9.41 7.18
CA ALA A 28 3.26 -8.74 7.22
C ALA A 28 3.78 -8.40 5.81
N LEU A 29 3.65 -9.33 4.85
CA LEU A 29 4.07 -9.10 3.48
C LEU A 29 3.19 -8.07 2.77
N CYS A 30 1.89 -8.07 3.01
CA CYS A 30 0.96 -7.05 2.50
C CYS A 30 1.36 -5.66 2.98
N LYS A 31 1.56 -5.49 4.29
CA LYS A 31 1.96 -4.22 4.90
C LYS A 31 3.31 -3.74 4.35
N ALA A 32 4.31 -4.62 4.29
CA ALA A 32 5.63 -4.30 3.77
C ALA A 32 5.61 -3.93 2.28
N GLY A 33 4.82 -4.64 1.47
CA GLY A 33 4.63 -4.35 0.05
C GLY A 33 4.02 -2.97 -0.17
N LEU A 34 2.94 -2.65 0.55
CA LEU A 34 2.29 -1.34 0.49
C LEU A 34 3.21 -0.20 0.93
N ALA A 35 3.99 -0.40 2.00
CA ALA A 35 4.99 0.57 2.43
C ALA A 35 6.08 0.79 1.35
N SER A 36 6.54 -0.29 0.71
CA SER A 36 7.53 -0.22 -0.38
C SER A 36 6.99 0.52 -1.60
N MET A 37 5.73 0.25 -1.99
CA MET A 37 5.06 0.97 -3.08
C MET A 37 4.97 2.46 -2.79
N ASN A 38 4.54 2.83 -1.59
CA ASN A 38 4.43 4.22 -1.18
C ASN A 38 5.79 4.94 -1.22
N ALA A 39 6.83 4.33 -0.64
CA ALA A 39 8.19 4.88 -0.68
C ALA A 39 8.68 5.09 -2.13
N LYS A 40 8.39 4.15 -3.03
CA LYS A 40 8.76 4.24 -4.44
C LYS A 40 8.05 5.40 -5.14
N ILE A 41 6.74 5.59 -4.88
CA ILE A 41 5.97 6.72 -5.42
C ILE A 41 6.55 8.03 -4.93
N GLN A 42 6.82 8.16 -3.63
CA GLN A 42 7.35 9.40 -3.04
C GLN A 42 8.77 9.73 -3.51
N SER A 43 9.59 8.72 -3.76
CA SER A 43 10.96 8.91 -4.27
C SER A 43 11.03 9.27 -5.76
N ASN A 44 9.91 9.18 -6.50
CA ASN A 44 9.89 9.34 -7.94
C ASN A 44 8.84 10.39 -8.39
N PRO A 45 9.24 11.66 -8.53
CA PRO A 45 8.37 12.74 -9.00
C PRO A 45 7.69 12.43 -10.33
N SER A 46 8.40 11.81 -11.29
CA SER A 46 7.82 11.49 -12.60
C SER A 46 6.72 10.41 -12.52
N LEU A 47 6.83 9.46 -11.58
CA LEU A 47 5.78 8.48 -11.33
C LEU A 47 4.57 9.15 -10.68
N MET A 48 4.82 10.10 -9.77
CA MET A 48 3.76 10.88 -9.12
C MET A 48 3.00 11.74 -10.12
N ASP A 49 3.69 12.39 -11.06
CA ASP A 49 3.07 13.17 -12.14
C ASP A 49 2.23 12.26 -13.06
N GLN A 50 2.76 11.11 -13.48
CA GLN A 50 2.02 10.13 -14.30
C GLN A 50 0.76 9.61 -13.61
N MET A 51 0.83 9.39 -12.30
CA MET A 51 -0.35 9.01 -11.52
C MET A 51 -1.38 10.15 -11.51
N GLY A 52 -0.95 11.41 -11.39
CA GLY A 52 -1.83 12.58 -11.45
C GLY A 52 -2.53 12.71 -12.80
N ASP A 53 -1.78 12.54 -13.89
CA ASP A 53 -2.30 12.52 -15.26
C ASP A 53 -3.29 11.37 -15.49
N THR A 54 -3.03 10.21 -14.89
CA THR A 54 -3.93 9.06 -14.99
C THR A 54 -5.23 9.30 -14.21
N VAL A 55 -5.12 9.82 -12.99
CA VAL A 55 -6.30 10.12 -12.17
C VAL A 55 -7.12 11.25 -12.78
N SER A 56 -6.49 12.25 -13.39
CA SER A 56 -7.18 13.36 -14.07
C SER A 56 -8.04 12.92 -15.26
N GLN A 57 -7.71 11.78 -15.90
CA GLN A 57 -8.57 11.19 -16.94
C GLN A 57 -9.93 10.73 -16.38
N SER A 58 -10.01 10.38 -15.10
CA SER A 58 -11.28 10.01 -14.47
C SER A 58 -12.28 11.17 -14.44
N CYS A 59 -11.78 12.43 -14.51
CA CYS A 59 -12.64 13.60 -14.64
C CYS A 59 -13.45 13.62 -15.93
N ASP A 60 -13.07 12.86 -16.96
CA ASP A 60 -13.81 12.80 -18.22
C ASP A 60 -15.19 12.16 -18.07
N GLN A 61 -15.40 11.40 -16.98
CA GLN A 61 -16.71 10.85 -16.64
C GLN A 61 -17.67 11.93 -16.09
N ILE A 62 -17.17 13.12 -15.73
CA ILE A 62 -18.00 14.21 -15.24
C ILE A 62 -18.77 14.80 -16.43
N PRO A 63 -20.12 14.80 -16.42
CA PRO A 63 -20.91 15.27 -17.56
C PRO A 63 -20.77 16.78 -17.79
N ASP A 64 -20.73 17.56 -16.70
CA ASP A 64 -20.65 19.02 -16.76
C ASP A 64 -19.25 19.49 -17.21
N PRO A 65 -19.15 20.26 -18.30
CA PRO A 65 -17.86 20.71 -18.83
C PRO A 65 -17.05 21.61 -17.89
N LYS A 66 -17.71 22.43 -17.07
CA LYS A 66 -17.02 23.32 -16.13
C LYS A 66 -16.42 22.54 -14.97
N GLN A 67 -17.18 21.59 -14.42
CA GLN A 67 -16.72 20.69 -13.37
C GLN A 67 -15.61 19.76 -13.88
N ARG A 68 -15.72 19.23 -15.11
CA ARG A 68 -14.66 18.44 -15.73
C ARG A 68 -13.35 19.22 -15.85
N LYS A 69 -13.41 20.47 -16.34
CA LYS A 69 -12.24 21.34 -16.43
C LYS A 69 -11.64 21.66 -15.06
N ALA A 70 -12.49 21.96 -14.06
CA ALA A 70 -12.05 22.21 -12.71
C ALA A 70 -11.37 20.97 -12.09
N CYS A 71 -11.97 19.79 -12.24
CA CYS A 71 -11.43 18.52 -11.76
C CYS A 71 -10.04 18.24 -12.33
N ARG A 72 -9.86 18.38 -13.65
CA ARG A 72 -8.56 18.20 -14.31
C ARG A 72 -7.52 19.18 -13.77
N ALA A 73 -7.86 20.47 -13.72
CA ALA A 73 -6.95 21.49 -13.22
C ALA A 73 -6.60 21.25 -11.73
N THR A 74 -7.54 20.80 -10.91
CA THR A 74 -7.27 20.48 -9.51
C THR A 74 -6.31 19.32 -9.38
N LEU A 75 -6.53 18.23 -10.12
CA LEU A 75 -5.63 17.08 -10.05
C LEU A 75 -4.26 17.41 -10.65
N GLU A 76 -4.17 17.99 -11.84
CA GLU A 76 -2.88 18.35 -12.45
C GLU A 76 -2.02 19.27 -11.57
N ASN A 77 -2.63 20.25 -10.88
CA ASN A 77 -1.89 21.23 -10.06
C ASN A 77 -1.72 20.83 -8.58
N HIS A 78 -2.57 19.92 -8.07
CA HIS A 78 -2.60 19.59 -6.64
C HIS A 78 -2.52 18.09 -6.36
N PHE A 79 -2.27 17.24 -7.35
CA PHE A 79 -2.09 15.81 -7.12
C PHE A 79 -0.94 15.48 -6.15
N PRO A 80 0.22 16.17 -6.19
CA PRO A 80 1.27 15.95 -5.18
C PRO A 80 0.79 16.26 -3.76
N LEU A 81 -0.01 17.32 -3.59
CA LEU A 81 -0.58 17.69 -2.29
C LEU A 81 -1.64 16.66 -1.84
N PHE A 82 -2.49 16.22 -2.76
CA PHE A 82 -3.46 15.15 -2.52
C PHE A 82 -2.77 13.87 -2.03
N LEU A 83 -1.67 13.47 -2.67
CA LEU A 83 -0.90 12.29 -2.27
C LEU A 83 -0.20 12.45 -0.92
N GLN A 84 0.31 13.65 -0.61
CA GLN A 84 0.86 13.92 0.72
C GLN A 84 -0.21 13.79 1.81
N THR A 85 -1.38 14.41 1.64
CA THR A 85 -2.49 14.30 2.59
C THR A 85 -3.02 12.86 2.69
N TYR A 86 -3.12 12.16 1.57
CA TYR A 86 -3.49 10.75 1.55
C TYR A 86 -2.49 9.90 2.33
N ASN A 87 -1.19 10.21 2.20
CA ASN A 87 -0.14 9.46 2.87
C ASN A 87 -0.13 9.65 4.38
N GLU A 88 -0.48 10.83 4.89
CA GLU A 88 -0.68 11.06 6.33
C GLU A 88 -1.82 10.19 6.89
N GLN A 89 -2.85 9.91 6.09
CA GLN A 89 -3.93 8.97 6.45
C GLN A 89 -3.60 7.51 6.11
N TRP A 90 -2.61 7.27 5.26
CA TRP A 90 -2.26 5.94 4.77
C TRP A 90 -1.70 5.06 5.88
N GLU A 91 -0.87 5.61 6.79
CA GLU A 91 -0.28 4.84 7.88
C GLU A 91 -1.33 4.23 8.83
N THR A 92 -2.42 4.96 9.10
CA THR A 92 -3.59 4.44 9.85
C THR A 92 -4.45 3.48 9.03
N SER A 93 -4.33 3.49 7.69
CA SER A 93 -5.18 2.75 6.76
C SER A 93 -4.54 1.49 6.16
N VAL A 94 -3.21 1.29 6.27
CA VAL A 94 -2.53 0.13 5.67
C VAL A 94 -3.05 -1.19 6.22
N GLU A 95 -3.29 -1.25 7.54
CA GLU A 95 -3.83 -2.45 8.15
C GLU A 95 -5.25 -2.75 7.68
N ASP A 96 -6.11 -1.73 7.63
CA ASP A 96 -7.49 -1.89 7.17
C ASP A 96 -7.56 -2.24 5.68
N LEU A 97 -6.64 -1.72 4.87
CA LEU A 97 -6.50 -2.10 3.47
C LEU A 97 -6.08 -3.58 3.33
N CYS A 98 -5.09 -4.03 4.11
CA CYS A 98 -4.69 -5.43 4.11
C CYS A 98 -5.80 -6.36 4.65
N LYS A 99 -6.62 -5.91 5.61
CA LYS A 99 -7.83 -6.61 6.08
C LYS A 99 -8.89 -6.72 4.99
N SER A 100 -9.15 -5.64 4.26
CA SER A 100 -10.10 -5.60 3.15
C SER A 100 -9.71 -6.59 2.03
N MET A 101 -8.40 -6.71 1.76
CA MET A 101 -7.86 -7.66 0.79
C MET A 101 -7.75 -9.11 1.33
N ARG A 102 -8.11 -9.35 2.59
CA ARG A 102 -8.03 -10.64 3.30
C ARG A 102 -6.62 -11.21 3.41
N TYR A 103 -5.62 -10.33 3.50
CA TYR A 103 -4.24 -10.68 3.86
C TYR A 103 -3.97 -10.47 5.35
N CYS A 104 -4.79 -9.63 5.98
CA CYS A 104 -5.08 -9.58 7.41
C CYS A 104 -6.61 -9.80 7.56
#